data_AF-A0A1Q9BRD2-F1
#
_entry.id   AF-A0A1Q9BRD2-F1
#
_cell.length_a   1.000
_cell.length_b   1.000
_cell.length_c   1.000
_cell.angle_alpha   90.00
_cell.angle_beta   90.00
_cell.angle_gamma   90.00
#
_symmetry.space_group_name_H-M   'P 1'
#
loop_
_entity.id
_entity.type
_entity.pdbx_description
1 polymer ?
#
loop_
_entity_poly.entity_id
_entity_poly.type
_entity_poly.pdbx_seq_one_letter_code
_entity_poly.pdbx_strand_id
1 'polypeptide(L)'
;PTPAPPTPAPPTPSPSPSPPSPPGPVGSNPFEGHPWYVNPSYRDLLSTSINLTSGGVRATLESMQNVPSAFWIDVKSKIYKGQGHPDHSTVEGILEDAASCSPPSLVVLIVYDLPNRDCFALASNGEICCHYGEDKGRTKCDMSTSGPNAGFYREVAGANCADGLAEYKSTYIDPFAEVVGRFADRVPVVLVIEPDSLPNLVTNMKDKRPDNFRGCHDETKVAYEEGIRYAVEKLSVTGAQLYVDAGHGGWLGWANSNDDQTGKFANIIANMQIADKVRGFATNVANYQPLGSVVCSEPGKCKGQMSSDPCCADDPCNLQKDWNWAHNELNYVDVLDYKMRAAIPGFTPSFIIDTGRNGKPNTRSDCGNWCNARGAGIGRVPTTATPDARIDAYFWLKTPGESDGCTEVLPDGTNCPRFDEMCASVDSLGSRNGEPRAPEAGLWYHYQIAMLAENADMGDASAFNVAGSCGSVTG
;
A
#
# COMPACT_ATOMS: atom_id res chain seq x y z
N PRO A 1 -30.42 -21.73 73.53
CA PRO A 1 -29.44 -20.66 73.27
C PRO A 1 -28.31 -21.18 72.37
N THR A 2 -28.51 -21.01 71.06
CA THR A 2 -27.59 -21.39 69.98
C THR A 2 -26.44 -20.38 69.88
N PRO A 3 -25.21 -20.77 69.53
CA PRO A 3 -24.10 -19.82 69.37
C PRO A 3 -24.31 -18.98 68.09
N ALA A 4 -23.96 -17.70 68.17
CA ALA A 4 -24.05 -16.77 67.04
C ALA A 4 -23.06 -17.16 65.91
N PRO A 5 -23.41 -16.91 64.63
CA PRO A 5 -22.52 -17.19 63.51
C PRO A 5 -21.40 -16.14 63.41
N PRO A 6 -20.22 -16.50 62.89
CA PRO A 6 -19.11 -15.57 62.74
C PRO A 6 -19.37 -14.56 61.63
N THR A 7 -18.89 -13.33 61.84
CA THR A 7 -19.00 -12.19 60.93
C THR A 7 -18.13 -12.39 59.69
N PRO A 8 -18.56 -12.01 58.47
CA PRO A 8 -17.73 -12.12 57.27
C PRO A 8 -16.58 -11.12 57.29
N ALA A 9 -15.40 -11.55 56.85
CA ALA A 9 -14.25 -10.67 56.65
C ALA A 9 -14.48 -9.72 55.44
N PRO A 10 -13.89 -8.51 55.43
CA PRO A 10 -14.00 -7.59 54.30
C PRO A 10 -13.34 -8.16 53.04
N PRO A 11 -13.85 -7.86 51.83
CA PRO A 11 -13.22 -8.28 50.59
C PRO A 11 -11.85 -7.62 50.44
N THR A 12 -10.85 -8.42 50.10
CA THR A 12 -9.51 -7.98 49.71
C THR A 12 -9.61 -7.06 48.48
N PRO A 13 -8.89 -5.91 48.44
CA PRO A 13 -8.88 -5.05 47.27
C PRO A 13 -8.31 -5.81 46.06
N SER A 14 -9.03 -5.75 44.93
CA SER A 14 -8.55 -6.27 43.65
C SER A 14 -7.20 -5.64 43.28
N PRO A 15 -6.26 -6.41 42.72
CA PRO A 15 -5.00 -5.85 42.27
C PRO A 15 -5.28 -4.81 41.18
N SER A 16 -4.74 -3.60 41.38
CA SER A 16 -4.73 -2.53 40.39
C SER A 16 -4.08 -3.06 39.10
N PRO A 17 -4.63 -2.77 37.91
CA PRO A 17 -4.02 -3.20 36.65
C PRO A 17 -2.59 -2.67 36.59
N SER A 18 -1.64 -3.56 36.30
CA SER A 18 -0.26 -3.20 36.06
C SER A 18 -0.18 -2.22 34.89
N PRO A 19 0.71 -1.21 34.94
CA PRO A 19 0.96 -0.36 33.77
C PRO A 19 1.38 -1.25 32.59
N PRO A 20 0.97 -0.90 31.36
CA PRO A 20 1.36 -1.67 30.18
C PRO A 20 2.89 -1.75 30.11
N SER A 21 3.39 -2.95 29.81
CA SER A 21 4.81 -3.18 29.56
C SER A 21 5.29 -2.25 28.43
N PRO A 22 6.56 -1.77 28.48
CA PRO A 22 7.15 -1.07 27.34
C PRO A 22 7.08 -1.97 26.09
N PRO A 23 6.96 -1.39 24.88
CA PRO A 23 7.03 -2.18 23.64
C PRO A 23 8.30 -3.02 23.65
N GLY A 24 8.14 -4.33 23.43
CA GLY A 24 9.25 -5.26 23.33
C GLY A 24 10.18 -4.91 22.17
N PRO A 25 11.41 -5.47 22.13
CA PRO A 25 12.30 -5.27 21.00
C PRO A 25 11.57 -5.67 19.70
N VAL A 26 11.73 -4.84 18.67
CA VAL A 26 11.31 -5.15 17.30
C VAL A 26 11.75 -6.59 17.00
N GLY A 27 10.78 -7.47 16.72
CA GLY A 27 11.08 -8.86 16.36
C GLY A 27 12.04 -8.92 15.17
N SER A 28 12.69 -10.07 14.94
CA SER A 28 13.52 -10.28 13.74
C SER A 28 12.79 -9.86 12.47
N ASN A 29 13.53 -9.35 11.48
CA ASN A 29 13.00 -8.97 10.18
C ASN A 29 12.20 -10.14 9.58
N PRO A 30 10.89 -10.00 9.29
CA PRO A 30 10.08 -11.12 8.83
C PRO A 30 10.43 -11.59 7.44
N PHE A 31 11.13 -10.78 6.65
CA PHE A 31 11.58 -11.14 5.32
C PHE A 31 12.86 -11.99 5.33
N GLU A 32 13.62 -11.97 6.43
CA GLU A 32 14.85 -12.75 6.56
C GLU A 32 14.58 -14.22 6.85
N GLY A 33 15.39 -15.11 6.27
CA GLY A 33 15.37 -16.55 6.58
C GLY A 33 14.16 -17.31 6.02
N HIS A 34 13.32 -16.67 5.22
CA HIS A 34 12.16 -17.29 4.59
C HIS A 34 12.26 -17.22 3.05
N PRO A 35 11.87 -18.28 2.33
CA PRO A 35 11.57 -18.14 0.91
C PRO A 35 10.35 -17.23 0.71
N TRP A 36 10.30 -16.48 -0.38
CA TRP A 36 9.15 -15.63 -0.67
C TRP A 36 8.24 -16.24 -1.74
N TYR A 37 6.94 -16.05 -1.56
CA TYR A 37 5.93 -16.64 -2.41
C TYR A 37 5.87 -15.94 -3.77
N VAL A 38 6.00 -16.73 -4.84
CA VAL A 38 5.83 -16.28 -6.22
C VAL A 38 4.47 -16.74 -6.72
N ASN A 39 3.56 -15.79 -6.93
CA ASN A 39 2.20 -16.10 -7.34
C ASN A 39 2.15 -16.70 -8.77
N PRO A 40 1.66 -17.94 -8.95
CA PRO A 40 1.51 -18.55 -10.27
C PRO A 40 0.69 -17.71 -11.26
N SER A 41 -0.37 -17.03 -10.79
CA SER A 41 -1.20 -16.16 -11.62
C SER A 41 -0.39 -15.01 -12.24
N TYR A 42 0.59 -14.46 -11.52
CA TYR A 42 1.44 -13.40 -12.07
C TYR A 42 2.40 -13.93 -13.15
N ARG A 43 2.99 -15.11 -12.92
CA ARG A 43 3.83 -15.79 -13.91
C ARG A 43 3.05 -16.10 -15.20
N ASP A 44 1.79 -16.50 -15.08
CA ASP A 44 0.93 -16.76 -16.23
C ASP A 44 0.64 -15.47 -17.02
N LEU A 45 0.36 -14.36 -16.33
CA LEU A 45 0.23 -13.04 -16.95
C LEU A 45 1.51 -12.60 -17.67
N LEU A 46 2.68 -12.74 -17.04
CA LEU A 46 3.98 -12.48 -17.68
C LEU A 46 4.18 -13.33 -18.94
N SER A 47 3.79 -14.60 -18.89
CA SER A 47 3.91 -15.53 -20.04
C SER A 47 3.13 -15.05 -21.26
N THR A 48 1.98 -14.38 -21.08
CA THR A 48 1.25 -13.75 -22.19
C THR A 48 2.10 -12.68 -22.90
N SER A 49 2.79 -11.83 -22.14
CA SER A 49 3.64 -10.76 -22.68
C SER A 49 4.97 -11.27 -23.24
N ILE A 50 5.56 -12.31 -22.64
CA ILE A 50 6.77 -12.98 -23.14
C ILE A 50 6.53 -13.51 -24.57
N ASN A 51 5.36 -14.09 -24.82
CA ASN A 51 5.00 -14.61 -26.15
C ASN A 51 4.79 -13.52 -27.22
N LEU A 52 4.57 -12.28 -26.80
CA LEU A 52 4.35 -11.12 -27.68
C LEU A 52 5.62 -10.27 -27.87
N THR A 53 6.71 -10.58 -27.16
CA THR A 53 7.94 -9.77 -27.13
C THR A 53 9.15 -10.54 -27.62
N SER A 54 10.24 -9.81 -27.90
CA SER A 54 11.53 -10.38 -28.30
C SER A 54 12.69 -9.54 -27.75
N GLY A 55 13.93 -10.02 -27.91
CA GLY A 55 15.13 -9.29 -27.51
C GLY A 55 15.20 -9.02 -26.00
N GLY A 56 15.74 -7.85 -25.64
CA GLY A 56 15.96 -7.46 -24.23
C GLY A 56 14.67 -7.42 -23.41
N VAL A 57 13.56 -6.93 -23.98
CA VAL A 57 12.26 -6.90 -23.29
C VAL A 57 11.84 -8.31 -22.89
N ARG A 58 11.90 -9.26 -23.83
CA ARG A 58 11.56 -10.65 -23.54
C ARG A 58 12.44 -11.26 -22.45
N ALA A 59 13.76 -11.04 -22.53
CA ALA A 59 14.71 -11.53 -21.54
C ALA A 59 14.43 -10.98 -20.13
N THR A 60 14.10 -9.68 -20.03
CA THR A 60 13.67 -9.08 -18.76
C THR A 60 12.41 -9.77 -18.23
N LEU A 61 11.36 -9.91 -19.05
CA LEU A 61 10.11 -10.55 -18.63
C LEU A 61 10.31 -12.02 -18.21
N GLU A 62 11.17 -12.77 -18.90
CA GLU A 62 11.54 -14.14 -18.52
C GLU A 62 12.22 -14.16 -17.14
N SER A 63 13.12 -13.21 -16.85
CA SER A 63 13.77 -13.12 -15.53
C SER A 63 12.81 -12.75 -14.40
N MET A 64 11.70 -12.07 -14.70
CA MET A 64 10.68 -11.68 -13.71
C MET A 64 9.80 -12.85 -13.27
N GLN A 65 9.76 -13.97 -13.99
CA GLN A 65 8.81 -15.07 -13.74
C GLN A 65 8.94 -15.73 -12.37
N ASN A 66 10.08 -15.56 -11.70
CA ASN A 66 10.35 -16.08 -10.36
C ASN A 66 10.50 -14.96 -9.32
N VAL A 67 10.20 -13.71 -9.67
CA VAL A 67 10.30 -12.59 -8.73
C VAL A 67 8.98 -12.48 -7.96
N PRO A 68 9.01 -12.46 -6.61
CA PRO A 68 7.79 -12.36 -5.82
C PRO A 68 7.17 -10.97 -5.92
N SER A 69 5.85 -10.91 -5.87
CA SER A 69 5.09 -9.66 -5.79
C SER A 69 3.93 -9.84 -4.80
N ALA A 70 3.49 -8.74 -4.21
CA ALA A 70 2.34 -8.80 -3.31
C ALA A 70 1.06 -9.08 -4.11
N PHE A 71 0.05 -9.61 -3.43
CA PHE A 71 -1.27 -9.82 -4.03
C PHE A 71 -2.31 -8.90 -3.39
N TRP A 72 -3.08 -8.20 -4.23
CA TRP A 72 -4.05 -7.19 -3.81
C TRP A 72 -5.42 -7.80 -3.54
N ILE A 73 -5.93 -7.61 -2.32
CA ILE A 73 -7.27 -8.03 -1.90
C ILE A 73 -8.19 -6.82 -1.96
N ASP A 74 -8.41 -6.33 -3.16
CA ASP A 74 -9.16 -5.10 -3.47
C ASP A 74 -10.68 -5.29 -3.55
N VAL A 75 -11.16 -6.50 -3.27
CA VAL A 75 -12.58 -6.89 -3.15
C VAL A 75 -12.72 -8.08 -2.19
N LYS A 76 -13.85 -8.17 -1.49
CA LYS A 76 -14.24 -9.26 -0.57
C LYS A 76 -14.21 -10.64 -1.23
N SER A 77 -14.59 -10.71 -2.51
CA SER A 77 -14.63 -11.97 -3.27
C SER A 77 -13.26 -12.65 -3.43
N LYS A 78 -12.15 -11.94 -3.18
CA LYS A 78 -10.80 -12.52 -3.18
C LYS A 78 -10.42 -13.19 -1.86
N ILE A 79 -11.26 -13.21 -0.82
CA ILE A 79 -10.90 -13.80 0.48
C ILE A 79 -10.93 -15.33 0.42
N TYR A 80 -12.05 -15.91 -0.03
CA TYR A 80 -12.27 -17.35 -0.09
C TYR A 80 -12.17 -17.89 -1.52
N LYS A 81 -11.81 -19.17 -1.65
CA LYS A 81 -11.92 -19.87 -2.93
C LYS A 81 -13.38 -20.00 -3.37
N GLY A 82 -13.58 -20.23 -4.67
CA GLY A 82 -14.90 -20.49 -5.24
C GLY A 82 -15.82 -19.27 -5.34
N GLN A 83 -15.31 -18.05 -5.09
CA GLN A 83 -16.07 -16.80 -5.16
C GLN A 83 -15.84 -16.03 -6.48
N GLY A 84 -15.64 -16.76 -7.59
CA GLY A 84 -15.50 -16.17 -8.92
C GLY A 84 -14.06 -15.80 -9.32
N HIS A 85 -13.08 -16.12 -8.48
CA HIS A 85 -11.65 -15.97 -8.78
C HIS A 85 -10.96 -17.33 -8.84
N PRO A 86 -9.93 -17.52 -9.68
CA PRO A 86 -9.03 -18.67 -9.59
C PRO A 86 -8.41 -18.78 -8.19
N ASP A 87 -8.09 -19.99 -7.75
CA ASP A 87 -7.59 -20.24 -6.38
C ASP A 87 -6.34 -19.40 -6.05
N HIS A 88 -5.36 -19.32 -6.96
CA HIS A 88 -4.15 -18.49 -6.81
C HIS A 88 -4.40 -16.97 -6.89
N SER A 89 -5.66 -16.57 -7.02
CA SER A 89 -6.13 -15.19 -6.96
C SER A 89 -7.03 -14.95 -5.73
N THR A 90 -6.94 -15.82 -4.72
CA THR A 90 -7.67 -15.69 -3.44
C THR A 90 -6.73 -15.84 -2.26
N VAL A 91 -7.03 -15.20 -1.11
CA VAL A 91 -6.23 -15.31 0.12
C VAL A 91 -6.12 -16.78 0.54
N GLU A 92 -7.25 -17.49 0.59
CA GLU A 92 -7.27 -18.91 0.96
C GLU A 92 -6.42 -19.77 0.03
N GLY A 93 -6.59 -19.67 -1.29
CA GLY A 93 -5.82 -20.50 -2.22
C GLY A 93 -4.33 -20.16 -2.27
N ILE A 94 -3.98 -18.88 -2.12
CA ILE A 94 -2.58 -18.44 -2.03
C ILE A 94 -1.90 -19.01 -0.77
N LEU A 95 -2.56 -18.92 0.39
CA LEU A 95 -1.99 -19.43 1.64
C LEU A 95 -1.91 -20.96 1.67
N GLU A 96 -2.86 -21.67 1.04
CA GLU A 96 -2.75 -23.12 0.83
C GLU A 96 -1.55 -23.50 -0.05
N ASP A 97 -1.35 -22.80 -1.15
CA ASP A 97 -0.23 -23.04 -2.06
C ASP A 97 1.12 -22.76 -1.36
N ALA A 98 1.23 -21.61 -0.68
CA ALA A 98 2.40 -21.26 0.11
C ALA A 98 2.69 -22.26 1.24
N ALA A 99 1.66 -22.76 1.93
CA ALA A 99 1.79 -23.77 2.97
C ALA A 99 2.23 -25.15 2.44
N SER A 100 1.99 -25.44 1.15
CA SER A 100 2.41 -26.68 0.51
C SER A 100 3.92 -26.70 0.19
N CYS A 101 4.58 -25.54 0.24
CA CYS A 101 6.01 -25.39 0.03
C CYS A 101 6.82 -25.95 1.22
N SER A 102 8.06 -26.38 0.96
CA SER A 102 8.98 -26.85 2.00
C SER A 102 10.37 -26.20 1.86
N PRO A 103 10.72 -25.21 2.72
CA PRO A 103 9.89 -24.65 3.78
C PRO A 103 8.73 -23.78 3.20
N PRO A 104 7.66 -23.53 3.98
CA PRO A 104 6.58 -22.64 3.57
C PRO A 104 7.09 -21.24 3.19
N SER A 105 6.52 -20.68 2.13
CA SER A 105 6.91 -19.38 1.60
C SER A 105 6.20 -18.24 2.33
N LEU A 106 6.92 -17.16 2.63
CA LEU A 106 6.34 -15.93 3.13
C LEU A 106 5.44 -15.30 2.06
N VAL A 107 4.23 -14.90 2.46
CA VAL A 107 3.25 -14.26 1.59
C VAL A 107 3.09 -12.79 1.98
N VAL A 108 3.12 -11.90 0.98
CA VAL A 108 2.80 -10.47 1.14
C VAL A 108 1.44 -10.19 0.50
N LEU A 109 0.50 -9.66 1.28
CA LEU A 109 -0.84 -9.28 0.82
C LEU A 109 -1.10 -7.79 1.07
N ILE A 110 -1.88 -7.18 0.19
CA ILE A 110 -2.37 -5.81 0.37
C ILE A 110 -3.84 -5.86 0.81
N VAL A 111 -4.13 -5.38 2.01
CA VAL A 111 -5.48 -5.17 2.55
C VAL A 111 -5.95 -3.81 2.03
N TYR A 112 -7.04 -3.76 1.27
CA TYR A 112 -7.39 -2.58 0.49
C TYR A 112 -8.87 -2.54 0.08
N ASP A 113 -9.79 -2.43 1.04
CA ASP A 113 -11.23 -2.34 0.74
C ASP A 113 -11.99 -1.43 1.71
N LEU A 114 -11.33 -0.39 2.25
CA LEU A 114 -12.00 0.59 3.11
C LEU A 114 -13.28 1.15 2.49
N PRO A 115 -14.28 1.51 3.32
CA PRO A 115 -15.41 2.30 2.84
C PRO A 115 -14.94 3.62 2.23
N ASN A 116 -15.51 4.00 1.08
CA ASN A 116 -15.10 5.18 0.33
C ASN A 116 -13.58 5.19 0.01
N ARG A 117 -13.03 4.03 -0.37
CA ARG A 117 -11.63 3.86 -0.76
C ARG A 117 -11.18 4.88 -1.82
N ASP A 118 -9.93 5.33 -1.74
CA ASP A 118 -9.31 6.25 -2.70
C ASP A 118 -10.08 7.56 -2.84
N CYS A 119 -10.36 8.21 -1.70
CA CYS A 119 -11.33 9.30 -1.64
C CYS A 119 -10.99 10.53 -2.47
N PHE A 120 -9.78 10.62 -3.04
CA PHE A 120 -9.36 11.71 -3.92
C PHE A 120 -9.27 11.30 -5.40
N ALA A 121 -9.48 10.02 -5.72
CA ALA A 121 -9.41 9.46 -7.06
C ALA A 121 -10.81 9.15 -7.63
N LEU A 122 -10.99 9.33 -8.94
CA LEU A 122 -12.17 8.88 -9.68
C LEU A 122 -12.04 7.44 -10.20
N ALA A 123 -10.82 6.89 -10.18
CA ALA A 123 -10.50 5.52 -10.59
C ALA A 123 -10.71 4.47 -9.49
N SER A 124 -11.23 4.85 -8.32
CA SER A 124 -11.46 3.94 -7.20
C SER A 124 -12.32 2.74 -7.61
N ASN A 125 -11.82 1.53 -7.35
CA ASN A 125 -12.56 0.29 -7.50
C ASN A 125 -13.27 -0.15 -6.20
N GLY A 126 -13.27 0.68 -5.15
CA GLY A 126 -13.82 0.32 -3.84
C GLY A 126 -15.29 -0.10 -3.91
N GLU A 127 -15.60 -1.28 -3.36
CA GLU A 127 -16.96 -1.83 -3.39
C GLU A 127 -17.76 -1.53 -2.11
N ILE A 128 -17.06 -1.17 -1.02
CA ILE A 128 -17.67 -0.79 0.24
C ILE A 128 -17.86 0.73 0.27
N CYS A 129 -19.08 1.16 0.61
CA CYS A 129 -19.47 2.56 0.59
C CYS A 129 -19.93 2.98 1.98
N CYS A 130 -19.68 4.23 2.37
CA CYS A 130 -20.36 4.77 3.54
C CYS A 130 -21.87 4.86 3.32
N HIS A 131 -22.28 5.18 2.09
CA HIS A 131 -23.67 5.19 1.63
C HIS A 131 -23.75 4.57 0.25
N TYR A 132 -24.70 3.65 0.07
CA TYR A 132 -25.02 3.09 -1.24
C TYR A 132 -26.03 3.98 -1.97
N GLY A 133 -25.79 4.17 -3.27
CA GLY A 133 -26.67 4.88 -4.19
C GLY A 133 -27.18 3.96 -5.30
N GLU A 134 -27.66 4.58 -6.39
CA GLU A 134 -27.97 3.85 -7.61
C GLU A 134 -26.69 3.38 -8.30
N ASP A 135 -26.70 2.14 -8.81
CA ASP A 135 -25.61 1.65 -9.66
C ASP A 135 -25.59 2.44 -10.97
N LYS A 136 -24.54 3.23 -11.16
CA LYS A 136 -24.33 4.03 -12.37
C LYS A 136 -23.29 3.41 -13.31
N GLY A 137 -23.00 2.12 -13.15
CA GLY A 137 -21.96 1.40 -13.88
C GLY A 137 -20.53 1.72 -13.41
N ARG A 138 -20.30 2.90 -12.81
CA ARG A 138 -19.01 3.32 -12.24
C ARG A 138 -18.78 2.86 -10.80
N THR A 139 -19.81 2.93 -9.98
CA THR A 139 -19.81 2.51 -8.58
C THR A 139 -21.26 2.38 -8.12
N LYS A 140 -21.46 1.61 -7.05
CA LYS A 140 -22.72 1.55 -6.28
C LYS A 140 -22.73 2.53 -5.12
N CYS A 141 -21.63 3.23 -4.88
CA CYS A 141 -21.57 4.26 -3.84
C CYS A 141 -22.38 5.48 -4.24
N ASP A 142 -22.93 6.14 -3.24
CA ASP A 142 -23.65 7.39 -3.38
C ASP A 142 -22.67 8.53 -3.69
N MET A 143 -22.69 8.97 -4.95
CA MET A 143 -21.79 10.01 -5.47
C MET A 143 -22.54 11.32 -5.70
N SER A 144 -21.84 12.44 -5.45
CA SER A 144 -22.27 13.77 -5.84
C SER A 144 -22.46 13.83 -7.36
N THR A 145 -23.61 14.36 -7.82
CA THR A 145 -23.97 14.36 -9.24
C THR A 145 -23.76 15.71 -9.94
N SER A 146 -23.41 16.75 -9.20
CA SER A 146 -23.24 18.11 -9.72
C SER A 146 -22.28 18.93 -8.86
N GLY A 147 -21.84 20.06 -9.42
CA GLY A 147 -20.90 20.97 -8.76
C GLY A 147 -19.45 20.48 -8.82
N PRO A 148 -18.53 21.16 -8.11
CA PRO A 148 -17.09 20.85 -8.13
C PRO A 148 -16.73 19.43 -7.69
N ASN A 149 -17.60 18.78 -6.90
CA ASN A 149 -17.38 17.41 -6.41
C ASN A 149 -18.10 16.35 -7.24
N ALA A 150 -18.64 16.68 -8.41
CA ALA A 150 -19.36 15.72 -9.24
C ALA A 150 -18.47 14.49 -9.53
N GLY A 151 -19.01 13.29 -9.30
CA GLY A 151 -18.28 12.02 -9.46
C GLY A 151 -17.63 11.49 -8.19
N PHE A 152 -17.54 12.28 -7.11
CA PHE A 152 -16.95 11.86 -5.83
C PHE A 152 -18.00 11.56 -4.76
N TYR A 153 -17.57 10.88 -3.69
CA TYR A 153 -18.44 10.44 -2.58
C TYR A 153 -19.28 11.60 -2.03
N ARG A 154 -20.58 11.36 -1.83
CA ARG A 154 -21.46 12.30 -1.15
C ARG A 154 -21.36 12.10 0.35
N GLU A 155 -21.26 13.20 1.09
CA GLU A 155 -21.28 13.18 2.56
C GLU A 155 -22.70 13.20 3.10
N VAL A 156 -22.97 12.35 4.10
CA VAL A 156 -24.13 12.47 4.98
C VAL A 156 -23.65 12.91 6.36
N ALA A 157 -23.75 14.22 6.62
CA ALA A 157 -23.22 14.81 7.84
C ALA A 157 -23.77 14.12 9.11
N GLY A 158 -22.86 13.65 9.97
CA GLY A 158 -23.18 12.98 11.23
C GLY A 158 -23.53 11.49 11.13
N ALA A 159 -23.54 10.90 9.92
CA ALA A 159 -23.76 9.45 9.76
C ALA A 159 -22.50 8.61 10.08
N ASN A 160 -21.31 9.23 10.06
CA ASN A 160 -20.05 8.64 10.50
C ASN A 160 -19.72 7.29 9.85
N CYS A 161 -20.21 7.05 8.63
CA CYS A 161 -19.96 5.84 7.85
C CYS A 161 -20.36 4.55 8.59
N ALA A 162 -21.37 4.60 9.46
CA ALA A 162 -21.70 3.49 10.36
C ALA A 162 -21.98 2.17 9.62
N ASP A 163 -22.77 2.22 8.54
CA ASP A 163 -23.13 1.04 7.75
C ASP A 163 -21.94 0.50 6.95
N GLY A 164 -21.20 1.37 6.26
CA GLY A 164 -19.99 1.00 5.53
C GLY A 164 -18.92 0.39 6.44
N LEU A 165 -18.71 0.96 7.63
CA LEU A 165 -17.82 0.39 8.64
C LEU A 165 -18.31 -0.97 9.14
N ALA A 166 -19.62 -1.15 9.37
CA ALA A 166 -20.15 -2.44 9.78
C ALA A 166 -19.94 -3.52 8.70
N GLU A 167 -20.13 -3.17 7.43
CA GLU A 167 -19.87 -4.05 6.29
C GLU A 167 -18.38 -4.39 6.17
N TYR A 168 -17.50 -3.41 6.18
CA TYR A 168 -16.04 -3.60 6.13
C TYR A 168 -15.54 -4.52 7.25
N LYS A 169 -16.02 -4.31 8.47
CA LYS A 169 -15.65 -5.15 9.62
C LYS A 169 -16.11 -6.59 9.43
N SER A 170 -17.40 -6.80 9.14
CA SER A 170 -18.03 -8.12 9.19
C SER A 170 -17.89 -8.96 7.93
N THR A 171 -17.71 -8.33 6.76
CA THR A 171 -17.71 -9.03 5.46
C THR A 171 -16.35 -9.01 4.77
N TYR A 172 -15.42 -8.15 5.22
CA TYR A 172 -14.06 -8.06 4.69
C TYR A 172 -13.01 -8.44 5.75
N ILE A 173 -12.81 -7.61 6.79
CA ILE A 173 -11.73 -7.84 7.77
C ILE A 173 -11.93 -9.11 8.60
N ASP A 174 -13.12 -9.38 9.11
CA ASP A 174 -13.37 -10.57 9.94
C ASP A 174 -13.09 -11.86 9.14
N PRO A 175 -13.64 -12.05 7.92
CA PRO A 175 -13.27 -13.17 7.05
C PRO A 175 -11.79 -13.23 6.68
N PHE A 176 -11.16 -12.09 6.38
CA PHE A 176 -9.73 -12.04 6.05
C PHE A 176 -8.89 -12.55 7.24
N ALA A 177 -9.15 -12.04 8.44
CA ALA A 177 -8.45 -12.42 9.65
C ALA A 177 -8.69 -13.89 10.02
N GLU A 178 -9.90 -14.40 9.81
CA GLU A 178 -10.19 -15.83 9.92
C GLU A 178 -9.28 -16.64 8.99
N VAL A 179 -9.26 -16.30 7.69
CA VAL A 179 -8.47 -17.02 6.69
C VAL A 179 -6.99 -17.01 7.04
N VAL A 180 -6.41 -15.85 7.34
CA VAL A 180 -4.99 -15.73 7.74
C VAL A 180 -4.71 -16.52 9.01
N GLY A 181 -5.59 -16.44 10.01
CA GLY A 181 -5.45 -17.14 11.28
C GLY A 181 -5.36 -18.66 11.14
N ARG A 182 -5.99 -19.26 10.11
CA ARG A 182 -5.87 -20.70 9.81
C ARG A 182 -4.46 -21.15 9.41
N PHE A 183 -3.58 -20.22 9.02
CA PHE A 183 -2.22 -20.49 8.56
C PHE A 183 -1.13 -19.88 9.45
N ALA A 184 -1.50 -19.24 10.55
CA ALA A 184 -0.61 -18.50 11.46
C ALA A 184 0.61 -19.31 11.95
N ASP A 185 0.45 -20.63 12.10
CA ASP A 185 1.48 -21.56 12.57
C ASP A 185 2.35 -22.16 11.45
N ARG A 186 2.05 -21.84 10.19
CA ARG A 186 2.63 -22.49 9.01
C ARG A 186 3.21 -21.53 7.99
N VAL A 187 2.52 -20.44 7.70
CA VAL A 187 2.89 -19.49 6.64
C VAL A 187 3.20 -18.13 7.28
N PRO A 188 4.43 -17.60 7.12
CA PRO A 188 4.72 -16.22 7.46
C PRO A 188 3.90 -15.28 6.56
N VAL A 189 3.15 -14.35 7.16
CA VAL A 189 2.32 -13.40 6.41
C VAL A 189 2.72 -11.97 6.76
N VAL A 190 2.94 -11.16 5.72
CA VAL A 190 3.08 -9.70 5.80
C VAL A 190 1.87 -9.06 5.18
N LEU A 191 1.27 -8.09 5.88
CA LEU A 191 0.11 -7.34 5.41
C LEU A 191 0.44 -5.86 5.30
N VAL A 192 0.21 -5.29 4.12
CA VAL A 192 0.21 -3.84 3.91
C VAL A 192 -1.22 -3.34 4.05
N ILE A 193 -1.42 -2.39 4.95
CA ILE A 193 -2.75 -1.95 5.36
C ILE A 193 -3.13 -0.66 4.64
N GLU A 194 -4.14 -0.78 3.79
CA GLU A 194 -4.95 0.26 3.18
C GLU A 194 -4.13 1.39 2.53
N PRO A 195 -3.46 1.13 1.39
CA PRO A 195 -2.86 2.19 0.58
C PRO A 195 -3.85 3.29 0.19
N ASP A 196 -3.33 4.50 -0.10
CA ASP A 196 -4.12 5.67 -0.52
C ASP A 196 -5.28 6.02 0.43
N SER A 197 -5.06 5.86 1.74
CA SER A 197 -6.06 6.13 2.77
C SER A 197 -5.67 7.31 3.68
N LEU A 198 -4.99 7.06 4.80
CA LEU A 198 -4.61 8.04 5.81
C LEU A 198 -3.83 9.25 5.26
N PRO A 199 -2.93 9.12 4.26
CA PRO A 199 -2.31 10.28 3.63
C PRO A 199 -3.31 11.31 3.09
N ASN A 200 -4.48 10.89 2.59
CA ASN A 200 -5.53 11.79 2.14
C ASN A 200 -6.08 12.69 3.27
N LEU A 201 -6.09 12.19 4.51
CA LEU A 201 -6.55 12.96 5.67
C LEU A 201 -5.61 14.13 5.99
N VAL A 202 -4.37 14.08 5.52
CA VAL A 202 -3.37 15.15 5.71
C VAL A 202 -3.54 16.25 4.65
N THR A 203 -3.80 15.87 3.39
CA THR A 203 -3.65 16.80 2.25
C THR A 203 -4.91 17.07 1.45
N ASN A 204 -5.91 16.19 1.51
CA ASN A 204 -7.01 16.14 0.55
C ASN A 204 -8.40 16.33 1.17
N MET A 205 -8.46 16.52 2.49
CA MET A 205 -9.67 16.96 3.20
C MET A 205 -10.16 18.33 2.68
N LYS A 206 -11.46 18.59 2.86
CA LYS A 206 -12.12 19.81 2.36
C LYS A 206 -11.45 21.11 2.81
N ASP A 207 -11.00 21.19 4.06
CA ASP A 207 -10.31 22.37 4.60
C ASP A 207 -8.91 22.57 3.99
N LYS A 208 -8.33 21.53 3.38
CA LYS A 208 -7.01 21.58 2.71
C LYS A 208 -7.12 21.88 1.22
N ARG A 209 -8.24 21.54 0.59
CA ARG A 209 -8.48 21.69 -0.86
C ARG A 209 -9.79 22.42 -1.17
N PRO A 210 -10.05 23.65 -0.66
CA PRO A 210 -11.34 24.30 -0.82
C PRO A 210 -11.76 24.50 -2.29
N ASP A 211 -10.80 24.68 -3.20
CA ASP A 211 -11.04 24.95 -4.63
C ASP A 211 -10.88 23.71 -5.53
N ASN A 212 -10.46 22.58 -4.98
CA ASN A 212 -10.27 21.31 -5.71
C ASN A 212 -10.59 20.12 -4.79
N PHE A 213 -11.69 20.23 -4.08
CA PHE A 213 -12.13 19.19 -3.15
C PHE A 213 -12.75 18.03 -3.94
N ARG A 214 -12.40 16.80 -3.56
CA ARG A 214 -12.73 15.59 -4.33
C ARG A 214 -13.35 14.47 -3.47
N GLY A 215 -14.01 14.80 -2.35
CA GLY A 215 -14.82 13.80 -1.63
C GLY A 215 -14.16 13.11 -0.43
N CYS A 216 -12.97 13.51 -0.01
CA CYS A 216 -12.39 13.15 1.31
C CYS A 216 -13.09 13.93 2.44
N HIS A 217 -14.30 13.51 2.77
CA HIS A 217 -15.19 14.12 3.76
C HIS A 217 -14.86 13.69 5.20
N ASP A 218 -15.47 14.36 6.18
CA ASP A 218 -15.33 13.97 7.60
C ASP A 218 -15.84 12.55 7.84
N GLU A 219 -16.86 12.13 7.10
CA GLU A 219 -17.35 10.76 7.13
C GLU A 219 -16.31 9.73 6.63
N THR A 220 -15.62 10.03 5.54
CA THR A 220 -14.51 9.20 5.04
C THR A 220 -13.35 9.17 6.02
N LYS A 221 -13.07 10.29 6.70
CA LYS A 221 -12.08 10.33 7.79
C LYS A 221 -12.42 9.34 8.89
N VAL A 222 -13.67 9.29 9.35
CA VAL A 222 -14.11 8.30 10.34
C VAL A 222 -13.93 6.88 9.79
N ALA A 223 -14.33 6.64 8.54
CA ALA A 223 -14.16 5.34 7.89
C ALA A 223 -12.71 4.86 7.90
N TYR A 224 -11.77 5.74 7.55
CA TYR A 224 -10.34 5.41 7.46
C TYR A 224 -9.73 5.21 8.85
N GLU A 225 -9.92 6.14 9.79
CA GLU A 225 -9.35 6.04 11.13
C GLU A 225 -9.92 4.83 11.89
N GLU A 226 -11.23 4.61 11.88
CA GLU A 226 -11.85 3.49 12.59
C GLU A 226 -11.67 2.14 11.87
N GLY A 227 -11.73 2.14 10.54
CA GLY A 227 -11.57 0.94 9.73
C GLY A 227 -10.15 0.39 9.85
N ILE A 228 -9.13 1.24 9.71
CA ILE A 228 -7.73 0.81 9.83
C ILE A 228 -7.41 0.40 11.27
N ARG A 229 -7.91 1.13 12.28
CA ARG A 229 -7.74 0.70 13.68
C ARG A 229 -8.32 -0.70 13.90
N TYR A 230 -9.53 -0.96 13.41
CA TYR A 230 -10.15 -2.29 13.52
C TYR A 230 -9.36 -3.36 12.76
N ALA A 231 -8.92 -3.08 11.53
CA ALA A 231 -8.11 -3.99 10.74
C ALA A 231 -6.81 -4.37 11.48
N VAL A 232 -6.08 -3.39 12.02
CA VAL A 232 -4.87 -3.62 12.80
C VAL A 232 -5.16 -4.44 14.06
N GLU A 233 -6.20 -4.10 14.83
CA GLU A 233 -6.58 -4.84 16.04
C GLU A 233 -6.91 -6.31 15.73
N LYS A 234 -7.65 -6.58 14.65
CA LYS A 234 -8.07 -7.93 14.26
C LYS A 234 -6.95 -8.74 13.62
N LEU A 235 -6.10 -8.12 12.80
CA LEU A 235 -5.05 -8.82 12.06
C LEU A 235 -3.81 -9.04 12.91
N SER A 236 -3.49 -8.15 13.86
CA SER A 236 -2.29 -8.30 14.71
C SER A 236 -2.30 -9.56 15.57
N VAL A 237 -3.48 -10.04 15.96
CA VAL A 237 -3.62 -11.29 16.74
C VAL A 237 -3.52 -12.56 15.90
N THR A 238 -3.42 -12.44 14.56
CA THR A 238 -3.22 -13.59 13.66
C THR A 238 -1.76 -14.02 13.54
N GLY A 239 -0.82 -13.25 14.08
CA GLY A 239 0.62 -13.45 13.91
C GLY A 239 1.22 -12.81 12.65
N ALA A 240 0.39 -12.25 11.77
CA ALA A 240 0.86 -11.49 10.61
C ALA A 240 1.63 -10.22 11.02
N GLN A 241 2.62 -9.83 10.22
CA GLN A 241 3.38 -8.60 10.40
C GLN A 241 2.73 -7.47 9.62
N LEU A 242 2.38 -6.38 10.29
CA LEU A 242 1.58 -5.31 9.72
C LEU A 242 2.41 -4.07 9.43
N TYR A 243 2.29 -3.56 8.20
CA TYR A 243 2.83 -2.28 7.77
C TYR A 243 1.68 -1.39 7.29
N VAL A 244 1.49 -0.23 7.91
CA VAL A 244 0.47 0.73 7.47
C VAL A 244 1.03 1.53 6.29
N ASP A 245 0.26 1.72 5.23
CA ASP A 245 0.71 2.59 4.14
C ASP A 245 0.91 4.03 4.61
N ALA A 246 2.04 4.61 4.20
CA ALA A 246 2.40 5.99 4.51
C ALA A 246 2.56 6.83 3.23
N GLY A 247 1.93 6.45 2.12
CA GLY A 247 2.09 7.13 0.84
C GLY A 247 3.55 7.13 0.38
N HIS A 248 4.10 8.29 0.05
CA HIS A 248 5.46 8.40 -0.48
C HIS A 248 6.07 9.78 -0.21
N GLY A 249 7.39 9.91 -0.39
CA GLY A 249 8.15 11.13 -0.10
C GLY A 249 7.68 12.35 -0.91
N GLY A 250 7.35 12.14 -2.18
CA GLY A 250 6.74 13.17 -3.03
C GLY A 250 5.33 13.66 -2.59
N TRP A 251 4.68 12.97 -1.65
CA TRP A 251 3.36 13.35 -1.14
C TRP A 251 3.49 13.92 0.27
N LEU A 252 4.00 13.14 1.22
CA LEU A 252 4.02 13.53 2.63
C LEU A 252 5.39 14.05 3.10
N GLY A 253 6.38 14.19 2.22
CA GLY A 253 7.77 14.48 2.59
C GLY A 253 8.07 15.89 3.12
N TRP A 254 7.09 16.80 3.13
CA TRP A 254 7.22 18.09 3.80
C TRP A 254 7.18 17.93 5.31
N ALA A 255 8.21 18.42 5.98
CA ALA A 255 8.42 18.22 7.43
C ALA A 255 8.91 19.48 8.16
N ASN A 256 8.69 20.66 7.57
CA ASN A 256 9.19 21.94 8.04
C ASN A 256 8.15 22.74 8.83
N SER A 257 8.53 23.86 9.44
CA SER A 257 7.63 24.64 10.31
C SER A 257 6.42 25.28 9.59
N ASN A 258 6.52 25.47 8.28
CA ASN A 258 5.46 26.08 7.48
C ASN A 258 4.54 25.01 6.85
N ASP A 259 5.10 23.84 6.54
CA ASP A 259 4.35 22.66 6.11
C ASP A 259 4.98 21.36 6.63
N ASP A 260 4.30 20.75 7.60
CA ASP A 260 4.71 19.53 8.28
C ASP A 260 3.73 18.39 7.99
N GLN A 261 3.65 17.96 6.74
CA GLN A 261 2.79 16.85 6.31
C GLN A 261 3.20 15.53 6.97
N THR A 262 4.49 15.21 7.04
CA THR A 262 4.96 14.00 7.73
C THR A 262 4.59 14.02 9.22
N GLY A 263 4.76 15.17 9.90
CA GLY A 263 4.38 15.31 11.30
C GLY A 263 2.87 15.23 11.54
N LYS A 264 2.05 15.80 10.65
CA LYS A 264 0.57 15.64 10.69
C LYS A 264 0.18 14.16 10.57
N PHE A 265 0.80 13.43 9.64
CA PHE A 265 0.60 11.99 9.50
C PHE A 265 1.00 11.22 10.77
N ALA A 266 2.16 11.52 11.35
CA ALA A 266 2.60 10.90 12.60
C ALA A 266 1.61 11.14 13.76
N ASN A 267 1.01 12.33 13.84
CA ASN A 267 -0.02 12.63 14.83
C ASN A 267 -1.32 11.84 14.60
N ILE A 268 -1.72 11.58 13.35
CA ILE A 268 -2.86 10.70 13.05
C ILE A 268 -2.58 9.29 13.60
N ILE A 269 -1.41 8.71 13.29
CA ILE A 269 -1.03 7.38 13.80
C ILE A 269 -0.99 7.36 15.34
N ALA A 270 -0.43 8.40 15.97
CA ALA A 270 -0.39 8.52 17.43
C ALA A 270 -1.80 8.52 18.04
N ASN A 271 -2.73 9.26 17.44
CA ASN A 271 -4.12 9.37 17.90
C ASN A 271 -4.91 8.07 17.69
N MET A 272 -4.58 7.28 16.67
CA MET A 272 -5.19 5.98 16.42
C MET A 272 -4.75 4.91 17.44
N GLN A 273 -3.63 5.13 18.14
CA GLN A 273 -3.11 4.23 19.19
C GLN A 273 -2.87 2.79 18.69
N ILE A 274 -2.34 2.67 17.47
CA ILE A 274 -2.05 1.37 16.81
C ILE A 274 -0.57 0.97 16.84
N ALA A 275 0.31 1.85 17.33
CA ALA A 275 1.77 1.69 17.25
C ALA A 275 2.31 0.42 17.92
N ASP A 276 1.63 -0.08 18.95
CA ASP A 276 1.98 -1.32 19.66
C ASP A 276 1.63 -2.60 18.89
N LYS A 277 0.85 -2.48 17.80
CA LYS A 277 0.32 -3.59 17.00
C LYS A 277 0.83 -3.60 15.56
N VAL A 278 1.58 -2.58 15.15
CA VAL A 278 2.16 -2.48 13.82
C VAL A 278 3.67 -2.57 13.90
N ARG A 279 4.29 -3.19 12.90
CA ARG A 279 5.74 -3.26 12.79
C ARG A 279 6.31 -1.95 12.24
N GLY A 280 5.57 -1.30 11.35
CA GLY A 280 5.87 0.05 10.89
C GLY A 280 5.11 0.39 9.61
N PHE A 281 5.80 0.84 8.56
CA PHE A 281 5.14 1.48 7.41
C PHE A 281 5.61 0.97 6.05
N ALA A 282 4.68 0.96 5.09
CA ALA A 282 5.00 0.76 3.68
C ALA A 282 5.03 2.12 2.98
N THR A 283 6.00 2.33 2.08
CA THR A 283 6.09 3.56 1.27
C THR A 283 6.17 3.25 -0.22
N ASN A 284 5.87 4.25 -1.05
CA ASN A 284 5.89 4.20 -2.51
C ASN A 284 4.91 3.20 -3.14
N VAL A 285 3.96 2.64 -2.36
CA VAL A 285 3.03 1.61 -2.83
C VAL A 285 2.32 2.08 -4.09
N ALA A 286 2.46 1.32 -5.17
CA ALA A 286 1.92 1.65 -6.49
C ALA A 286 2.37 3.00 -7.06
N ASN A 287 3.51 3.55 -6.64
CA ASN A 287 4.02 4.82 -7.15
C ASN A 287 5.38 4.65 -7.84
N TYR A 288 5.99 5.78 -8.21
CA TYR A 288 7.16 5.86 -9.09
C TYR A 288 8.21 6.82 -8.51
N GLN A 289 8.18 7.09 -7.20
CA GLN A 289 9.16 7.96 -6.57
C GLN A 289 10.55 7.34 -6.63
N PRO A 290 11.60 8.16 -6.84
CA PRO A 290 12.96 7.66 -6.82
C PRO A 290 13.26 6.98 -5.48
N LEU A 291 13.94 5.83 -5.53
CA LEU A 291 14.36 5.13 -4.34
C LEU A 291 15.36 5.97 -3.52
N GLY A 292 16.33 6.59 -4.20
CA GLY A 292 17.50 7.18 -3.56
C GLY A 292 18.68 6.19 -3.55
N SER A 293 19.89 6.72 -3.53
CA SER A 293 21.13 5.93 -3.58
C SER A 293 21.78 5.71 -2.21
N VAL A 294 21.62 6.66 -1.28
CA VAL A 294 22.13 6.58 0.09
C VAL A 294 21.19 7.29 1.05
N VAL A 295 21.08 6.76 2.27
CA VAL A 295 20.35 7.40 3.38
C VAL A 295 21.14 8.61 3.89
N CYS A 296 20.45 9.71 4.20
CA CYS A 296 21.11 10.89 4.72
C CYS A 296 21.61 10.66 6.16
N SER A 297 22.73 11.28 6.50
CA SER A 297 23.27 11.20 7.87
C SER A 297 22.37 11.85 8.93
N GLU A 298 21.48 12.76 8.52
CA GLU A 298 20.53 13.47 9.38
C GLU A 298 19.20 13.71 8.63
N PRO A 299 18.03 13.54 9.28
CA PRO A 299 16.75 13.87 8.68
C PRO A 299 16.66 15.32 8.22
N GLY A 300 16.20 15.55 7.00
CA GLY A 300 16.07 16.90 6.42
C GLY A 300 17.39 17.55 6.01
N LYS A 301 18.48 16.78 5.86
CA LYS A 301 19.77 17.27 5.35
C LYS A 301 19.64 17.96 3.98
N CYS A 302 18.71 17.51 3.14
CA CYS A 302 18.49 18.03 1.78
C CYS A 302 17.51 19.21 1.70
N LYS A 303 17.24 19.92 2.81
CA LYS A 303 16.25 21.00 2.84
C LYS A 303 16.71 22.28 2.11
N GLY A 304 15.86 22.80 1.22
CA GLY A 304 15.84 24.21 0.80
C GLY A 304 17.01 24.73 -0.05
N GLN A 305 18.00 23.89 -0.38
CA GLN A 305 19.06 24.20 -1.34
C GLN A 305 19.46 22.93 -2.10
N MET A 306 19.91 23.08 -3.36
CA MET A 306 20.57 21.98 -4.08
C MET A 306 21.86 21.64 -3.34
N SER A 307 21.77 20.64 -2.45
CA SER A 307 22.91 20.07 -1.77
C SER A 307 23.66 19.18 -2.76
N SER A 308 24.99 19.28 -2.77
CA SER A 308 25.84 18.36 -3.52
C SER A 308 26.09 17.04 -2.79
N ASP A 309 25.47 16.85 -1.62
CA ASP A 309 25.57 15.59 -0.89
C ASP A 309 24.91 14.46 -1.70
N PRO A 310 25.55 13.28 -1.84
CA PRO A 310 24.97 12.18 -2.60
C PRO A 310 23.56 11.79 -2.16
N CYS A 311 23.22 11.91 -0.86
CA CYS A 311 21.87 11.58 -0.38
C CYS A 311 20.78 12.53 -0.91
N CYS A 312 21.17 13.64 -1.53
CA CYS A 312 20.27 14.65 -2.09
C CYS A 312 20.25 14.67 -3.62
N ALA A 313 20.96 13.77 -4.30
CA ALA A 313 21.11 13.83 -5.76
C ALA A 313 19.85 13.40 -6.53
N ASP A 314 19.11 12.42 -5.98
CA ASP A 314 18.01 11.74 -6.67
C ASP A 314 16.67 12.49 -6.51
N ASP A 315 16.58 13.69 -7.09
CA ASP A 315 15.40 14.57 -7.04
C ASP A 315 14.87 14.92 -8.46
N PRO A 316 14.35 13.94 -9.22
CA PRO A 316 13.82 14.16 -10.56
C PRO A 316 12.62 15.13 -10.58
N CYS A 317 11.93 15.20 -9.45
CA CYS A 317 10.76 16.03 -9.23
C CYS A 317 11.12 17.45 -8.78
N ASN A 318 12.40 17.72 -8.53
CA ASN A 318 12.92 19.01 -8.07
C ASN A 318 12.25 19.52 -6.77
N LEU A 319 11.79 18.60 -5.91
CA LEU A 319 11.04 18.87 -4.69
C LEU A 319 11.88 19.54 -3.60
N GLN A 320 13.21 19.44 -3.66
CA GLN A 320 14.10 20.18 -2.75
C GLN A 320 13.90 21.70 -2.86
N LYS A 321 13.61 22.21 -4.08
CA LYS A 321 13.31 23.64 -4.28
C LYS A 321 11.98 24.04 -3.64
N ASP A 322 11.07 23.09 -3.50
CA ASP A 322 9.77 23.27 -2.83
C ASP A 322 9.85 22.93 -1.33
N TRP A 323 11.06 22.85 -0.77
CA TRP A 323 11.31 22.59 0.66
C TRP A 323 10.78 21.23 1.17
N ASN A 324 10.61 20.26 0.28
CA ASN A 324 10.35 18.87 0.66
C ASN A 324 11.66 18.26 1.20
N TRP A 325 11.61 17.62 2.38
CA TRP A 325 12.78 17.05 3.03
C TRP A 325 13.09 15.63 2.56
N ALA A 326 12.11 14.98 1.94
CA ALA A 326 12.06 13.58 1.59
C ALA A 326 11.69 13.40 0.11
N HIS A 327 12.48 14.02 -0.77
CA HIS A 327 12.27 13.99 -2.22
C HIS A 327 12.51 12.61 -2.87
N ASN A 328 13.07 11.66 -2.11
CA ASN A 328 13.20 10.24 -2.46
C ASN A 328 12.81 9.36 -1.27
N GLU A 329 12.59 8.06 -1.52
CA GLU A 329 12.00 7.15 -0.52
C GLU A 329 12.94 6.83 0.65
N LEU A 330 14.26 6.72 0.41
CA LEU A 330 15.24 6.56 1.49
C LEU A 330 15.23 7.75 2.46
N ASN A 331 15.18 8.97 1.94
CA ASN A 331 15.03 10.18 2.76
C ASN A 331 13.65 10.27 3.42
N TYR A 332 12.62 9.70 2.79
CA TYR A 332 11.29 9.64 3.39
C TYR A 332 11.25 8.71 4.61
N VAL A 333 11.91 7.56 4.55
CA VAL A 333 12.09 6.66 5.71
C VAL A 333 12.75 7.41 6.88
N ASP A 334 13.80 8.19 6.64
CA ASP A 334 14.46 9.01 7.67
C ASP A 334 13.51 10.00 8.35
N VAL A 335 12.80 10.78 7.52
CA VAL A 335 11.92 11.85 8.01
C VAL A 335 10.70 11.26 8.71
N LEU A 336 10.16 10.15 8.19
CA LEU A 336 9.03 9.45 8.78
C LEU A 336 9.39 8.83 10.13
N ASP A 337 10.52 8.11 10.24
CA ASP A 337 11.02 7.58 11.51
C ASP A 337 11.23 8.69 12.55
N TYR A 338 11.87 9.80 12.15
CA TYR A 338 12.10 10.95 13.01
C TYR A 338 10.79 11.54 13.57
N LYS A 339 9.78 11.76 12.71
CA LYS A 339 8.49 12.33 13.12
C LYS A 339 7.66 11.35 13.94
N MET A 340 7.71 10.05 13.62
CA MET A 340 7.01 9.00 14.38
C MET A 340 7.55 8.87 15.80
N ARG A 341 8.87 8.87 15.98
CA ARG A 341 9.50 8.83 17.32
C ARG A 341 9.18 10.06 18.16
N ALA A 342 9.04 11.21 17.52
CA ALA A 342 8.64 12.45 18.18
C ALA A 342 7.17 12.42 18.63
N ALA A 343 6.27 11.91 17.79
CA ALA A 343 4.84 11.80 18.09
C ALA A 343 4.51 10.66 19.08
N ILE A 344 5.29 9.57 19.03
CA ILE A 344 5.03 8.34 19.78
C ILE A 344 6.33 7.90 20.48
N PRO A 345 6.63 8.43 21.68
CA PRO A 345 7.84 8.10 22.41
C PRO A 345 7.98 6.59 22.66
N GLY A 346 9.12 6.03 22.24
CA GLY A 346 9.44 4.61 22.39
C GLY A 346 9.05 3.71 21.22
N PHE A 347 8.35 4.25 20.21
CA PHE A 347 8.06 3.52 18.98
C PHE A 347 9.24 3.60 18.02
N THR A 348 9.71 2.45 17.54
CA THR A 348 10.79 2.34 16.54
C THR A 348 10.25 1.57 15.33
N PRO A 349 9.64 2.26 14.35
CA PRO A 349 9.06 1.60 13.18
C PRO A 349 10.14 0.99 12.27
N SER A 350 9.80 -0.13 11.65
CA SER A 350 10.49 -0.63 10.46
C SER A 350 9.72 -0.27 9.18
N PHE A 351 10.37 -0.40 8.02
CA PHE A 351 9.84 0.06 6.75
C PHE A 351 9.95 -1.00 5.67
N ILE A 352 9.02 -0.97 4.72
CA ILE A 352 9.17 -1.62 3.42
C ILE A 352 8.92 -0.59 2.32
N ILE A 353 9.64 -0.70 1.21
CA ILE A 353 9.53 0.24 0.10
C ILE A 353 9.10 -0.52 -1.15
N ASP A 354 8.03 -0.06 -1.79
CA ASP A 354 7.64 -0.55 -3.11
C ASP A 354 8.67 -0.09 -4.15
N THR A 355 9.26 -1.06 -4.82
CA THR A 355 10.28 -0.85 -5.87
C THR A 355 9.85 -1.41 -7.21
N GLY A 356 8.60 -1.85 -7.35
CA GLY A 356 8.12 -2.56 -8.54
C GLY A 356 8.25 -1.77 -9.83
N ARG A 357 8.15 -0.44 -9.78
CA ARG A 357 8.03 0.41 -10.98
C ARG A 357 8.86 1.69 -10.97
N ASN A 358 9.81 1.82 -10.03
CA ASN A 358 10.61 3.04 -9.87
C ASN A 358 12.06 2.91 -10.36
N GLY A 359 12.37 1.98 -11.28
CA GLY A 359 13.72 1.81 -11.83
C GLY A 359 14.16 2.95 -12.75
N LYS A 360 13.19 3.69 -13.30
CA LYS A 360 13.44 4.91 -14.08
C LYS A 360 12.46 6.01 -13.65
N PRO A 361 12.69 6.64 -12.49
CA PRO A 361 11.72 7.55 -11.87
C PRO A 361 11.68 8.94 -12.56
N ASN A 362 12.73 9.30 -13.30
CA ASN A 362 12.87 10.60 -13.96
C ASN A 362 12.21 10.66 -15.35
N THR A 363 10.94 10.28 -15.44
CA THR A 363 10.19 10.28 -16.71
C THR A 363 8.89 11.09 -16.67
N ARG A 364 8.43 11.43 -15.48
CA ARG A 364 7.20 12.20 -15.28
C ARG A 364 7.51 13.70 -15.33
N SER A 365 6.69 14.45 -16.04
CA SER A 365 6.71 15.91 -16.05
C SER A 365 6.13 16.51 -14.75
N ASP A 366 5.26 15.78 -14.07
CA ASP A 366 4.72 16.11 -12.75
C ASP A 366 4.73 14.85 -11.88
N CYS A 367 5.35 14.91 -10.70
CA CYS A 367 5.47 13.76 -9.81
C CYS A 367 4.20 13.44 -9.01
N GLY A 368 3.17 14.28 -9.12
CA GLY A 368 1.80 13.94 -8.75
C GLY A 368 1.13 12.98 -9.75
N ASN A 369 1.67 12.81 -10.96
CA ASN A 369 1.13 11.86 -11.93
C ASN A 369 1.44 10.42 -11.49
N TRP A 370 0.41 9.72 -11.05
CA TRP A 370 0.49 8.36 -10.51
C TRP A 370 -0.02 7.29 -11.49
N CYS A 371 -0.83 7.66 -12.49
CA CYS A 371 -1.47 6.68 -13.36
C CYS A 371 -0.57 6.28 -14.55
N ASN A 372 -0.24 4.99 -14.64
CA ASN A 372 0.45 4.34 -15.75
C ASN A 372 1.67 5.12 -16.26
N ALA A 373 2.59 5.51 -15.36
CA ALA A 373 3.66 6.45 -15.68
C ALA A 373 4.50 6.01 -16.88
N ARG A 374 4.44 6.81 -17.93
CA ARG A 374 5.16 6.65 -19.19
C ARG A 374 6.66 6.75 -18.98
N GLY A 375 7.39 5.87 -19.66
CA GLY A 375 8.84 5.80 -19.61
C GLY A 375 9.41 5.26 -18.30
N ALA A 376 8.57 4.96 -17.31
CA ALA A 376 9.00 4.30 -16.09
C ALA A 376 9.57 2.90 -16.39
N GLY A 377 10.28 2.35 -15.43
CA GLY A 377 10.97 1.06 -15.55
C GLY A 377 10.77 0.19 -14.32
N ILE A 378 10.86 -1.13 -14.49
CA ILE A 378 10.95 -2.06 -13.35
C ILE A 378 12.11 -1.62 -12.45
N GLY A 379 11.86 -1.47 -11.15
CA GLY A 379 12.90 -1.11 -10.19
C GLY A 379 13.56 -2.32 -9.55
N ARG A 380 14.27 -2.09 -8.45
CA ARG A 380 15.02 -3.12 -7.73
C ARG A 380 14.13 -4.33 -7.46
N VAL A 381 14.65 -5.53 -7.70
CA VAL A 381 13.95 -6.75 -7.30
C VAL A 381 13.80 -6.79 -5.78
N PRO A 382 12.79 -7.49 -5.26
CA PRO A 382 12.63 -7.69 -3.84
C PRO A 382 13.93 -8.19 -3.19
N THR A 383 14.33 -7.60 -2.06
CA THR A 383 15.53 -8.01 -1.30
C THR A 383 15.54 -7.44 0.11
N THR A 384 16.19 -8.14 1.05
CA THR A 384 16.53 -7.62 2.39
C THR A 384 17.86 -6.86 2.41
N ALA A 385 18.62 -6.87 1.31
CA ALA A 385 19.86 -6.13 1.16
C ALA A 385 19.59 -4.63 0.94
N THR A 386 19.18 -3.96 2.01
CA THR A 386 18.86 -2.53 2.04
C THR A 386 20.02 -1.73 2.63
N PRO A 387 20.18 -0.43 2.29
CA PRO A 387 21.25 0.41 2.84
C PRO A 387 21.01 0.83 4.29
N ASP A 388 19.85 0.49 4.89
CA ASP A 388 19.46 0.89 6.24
C ASP A 388 18.67 -0.22 6.94
N ALA A 389 19.10 -0.58 8.15
CA ALA A 389 18.52 -1.67 8.92
C ALA A 389 17.07 -1.43 9.39
N ARG A 390 16.55 -0.20 9.31
CA ARG A 390 15.13 0.07 9.53
C ARG A 390 14.27 -0.41 8.36
N ILE A 391 14.84 -0.57 7.17
CA ILE A 391 14.13 -1.05 5.98
C ILE A 391 14.25 -2.56 5.94
N ASP A 392 13.17 -3.25 6.29
CA ASP A 392 13.10 -4.71 6.32
C ASP A 392 13.25 -5.32 4.92
N ALA A 393 12.64 -4.69 3.91
CA ALA A 393 12.76 -5.14 2.53
C ALA A 393 12.45 -4.04 1.51
N TYR A 394 13.11 -4.13 0.35
CA TYR A 394 12.49 -3.69 -0.90
C TYR A 394 11.58 -4.81 -1.38
N PHE A 395 10.39 -4.46 -1.87
CA PHE A 395 9.43 -5.44 -2.37
C PHE A 395 8.63 -4.86 -3.54
N TRP A 396 8.05 -5.73 -4.37
CA TRP A 396 7.10 -5.31 -5.42
C TRP A 396 5.70 -5.36 -4.84
N LEU A 397 5.24 -4.24 -4.28
CA LEU A 397 3.93 -4.18 -3.62
C LEU A 397 2.83 -3.99 -4.66
N LYS A 398 3.01 -3.11 -5.65
CA LYS A 398 2.21 -3.15 -6.89
C LYS A 398 2.82 -4.12 -7.88
N THR A 399 2.03 -5.10 -8.31
CA THR A 399 2.40 -6.07 -9.35
C THR A 399 2.73 -5.35 -10.67
N PRO A 400 3.98 -5.38 -11.16
CA PRO A 400 4.31 -4.70 -12.41
C PRO A 400 3.57 -5.30 -13.60
N GLY A 401 2.89 -4.44 -14.36
CA GLY A 401 2.08 -4.81 -15.52
C GLY A 401 0.58 -4.80 -15.28
N GLU A 402 0.13 -4.66 -14.03
CA GLU A 402 -1.26 -4.29 -13.75
C GLU A 402 -1.46 -2.79 -13.95
N SER A 403 -2.52 -2.43 -14.70
CA SER A 403 -2.92 -1.04 -14.91
C SER A 403 -3.23 -0.33 -13.59
N ASP A 404 -2.90 0.96 -13.53
CA ASP A 404 -3.31 1.87 -12.44
C ASP A 404 -4.74 2.39 -12.61
N GLY A 405 -5.23 2.36 -13.85
CA GLY A 405 -6.50 2.96 -14.23
C GLY A 405 -6.64 3.01 -15.74
N CYS A 406 -7.88 2.99 -16.20
CA CYS A 406 -8.22 3.03 -17.61
C CYS A 406 -7.95 4.40 -18.23
N THR A 407 -7.72 4.41 -19.54
CA THR A 407 -7.93 5.62 -20.35
C THR A 407 -9.43 5.89 -20.52
N GLU A 408 -9.82 7.09 -20.95
CA GLU A 408 -11.23 7.47 -21.14
C GLU A 408 -12.00 6.46 -22.00
N VAL A 409 -11.31 5.92 -23.02
CA VAL A 409 -11.77 4.82 -23.85
C VAL A 409 -10.96 3.58 -23.50
N LEU A 410 -11.65 2.47 -23.25
CA LEU A 410 -11.09 1.15 -22.98
C LEU A 410 -10.53 0.48 -24.26
N PRO A 411 -9.71 -0.59 -24.12
CA PRO A 411 -9.16 -1.31 -25.27
C PRO A 411 -10.20 -1.85 -26.26
N ASP A 412 -11.40 -2.16 -25.80
CA ASP A 412 -12.51 -2.64 -26.63
C ASP A 412 -13.32 -1.52 -27.31
N GLY A 413 -12.95 -0.26 -27.08
CA GLY A 413 -13.60 0.92 -27.64
C GLY A 413 -14.79 1.44 -26.84
N THR A 414 -15.13 0.82 -25.70
CA THR A 414 -16.16 1.33 -24.78
C THR A 414 -15.61 2.43 -23.88
N ASN A 415 -16.48 3.21 -23.24
CA ASN A 415 -16.06 4.25 -22.31
C ASN A 415 -15.69 3.63 -20.97
N CYS A 416 -14.61 4.10 -20.35
CA CYS A 416 -14.27 3.63 -19.02
C CYS A 416 -15.27 4.16 -17.98
N PRO A 417 -15.90 3.28 -17.17
CA PRO A 417 -16.85 3.70 -16.15
C PRO A 417 -16.22 4.62 -15.08
N ARG A 418 -14.96 4.36 -14.72
CA ARG A 418 -14.23 5.01 -13.61
C ARG A 418 -13.01 5.79 -14.11
N PHE A 419 -13.20 6.55 -15.19
CA PHE A 419 -12.11 7.35 -15.73
C PHE A 419 -11.65 8.43 -14.73
N ASP A 420 -10.35 8.47 -14.47
CA ASP A 420 -9.68 9.54 -13.73
C ASP A 420 -8.81 10.37 -14.68
N GLU A 421 -8.93 11.70 -14.60
CA GLU A 421 -8.20 12.62 -15.45
C GLU A 421 -6.67 12.52 -15.28
N MET A 422 -6.17 11.99 -14.15
CA MET A 422 -4.75 11.69 -13.97
C MET A 422 -4.27 10.62 -14.95
N CYS A 423 -5.15 9.68 -15.33
CA CYS A 423 -4.90 8.70 -16.39
C CYS A 423 -5.00 9.30 -17.81
N ALA A 424 -5.44 10.55 -17.94
CA ALA A 424 -5.42 11.34 -19.18
C ALA A 424 -4.14 12.16 -19.35
N SER A 425 -3.32 12.28 -18.30
CA SER A 425 -2.12 13.11 -18.31
C SER A 425 -1.18 12.72 -19.47
N VAL A 426 -0.34 13.68 -19.90
CA VAL A 426 0.68 13.43 -20.94
C VAL A 426 1.71 12.38 -20.52
N ASP A 427 1.82 12.17 -19.20
CA ASP A 427 2.67 11.19 -18.55
C ASP A 427 1.99 9.83 -18.40
N SER A 428 0.67 9.72 -18.59
CA SER A 428 -0.03 8.43 -18.53
C SER A 428 0.13 7.67 -19.84
N LEU A 429 0.55 6.40 -19.78
CA LEU A 429 0.69 5.52 -20.93
C LEU A 429 -0.69 5.13 -21.50
N GLY A 430 -0.86 5.23 -22.81
CA GLY A 430 -2.14 4.96 -23.48
C GLY A 430 -3.00 6.21 -23.67
N SER A 431 -2.64 7.35 -23.07
CA SER A 431 -3.39 8.61 -23.24
C SER A 431 -3.18 9.26 -24.62
N ARG A 432 -2.05 8.99 -25.29
CA ARG A 432 -1.72 9.61 -26.59
C ARG A 432 -2.38 8.88 -27.76
N ASN A 433 -2.56 9.60 -28.86
CA ASN A 433 -3.09 9.02 -30.09
C ASN A 433 -2.15 7.95 -30.66
N GLY A 434 -2.71 6.81 -31.08
CA GLY A 434 -1.97 5.68 -31.64
C GLY A 434 -1.41 4.70 -30.61
N GLU A 435 -1.53 4.99 -29.31
CA GLU A 435 -1.12 4.06 -28.26
C GLU A 435 -2.24 3.07 -27.92
N PRO A 436 -1.89 1.80 -27.61
CA PRO A 436 -2.81 0.88 -26.96
C PRO A 436 -3.41 1.52 -25.71
N ARG A 437 -4.72 1.38 -25.53
CA ARG A 437 -5.45 1.95 -24.40
C ARG A 437 -5.18 1.17 -23.12
N ALA A 438 -5.22 1.86 -21.98
CA ALA A 438 -5.06 1.21 -20.69
C ALA A 438 -6.41 0.57 -20.28
N PRO A 439 -6.41 -0.69 -19.82
CA PRO A 439 -7.59 -1.30 -19.23
C PRO A 439 -7.85 -0.73 -17.82
N GLU A 440 -8.97 -1.13 -17.20
CA GLU A 440 -9.28 -0.78 -15.81
C GLU A 440 -8.17 -1.17 -14.83
N ALA A 441 -8.13 -0.48 -13.68
CA ALA A 441 -7.16 -0.72 -12.63
C ALA A 441 -7.15 -2.20 -12.21
N GLY A 442 -5.94 -2.76 -12.03
CA GLY A 442 -5.73 -4.16 -11.67
C GLY A 442 -5.77 -5.14 -12.85
N LEU A 443 -6.25 -4.74 -14.03
CA LEU A 443 -6.20 -5.59 -15.22
C LEU A 443 -4.82 -5.54 -15.88
N TRP A 444 -4.46 -6.65 -16.53
CA TRP A 444 -3.16 -6.78 -17.21
C TRP A 444 -3.02 -5.83 -18.39
N TYR A 445 -1.94 -5.06 -18.41
CA TYR A 445 -1.65 -4.07 -19.42
C TYR A 445 -0.33 -4.36 -20.13
N HIS A 446 -0.40 -5.17 -21.19
CA HIS A 446 0.75 -5.61 -21.98
C HIS A 446 1.68 -4.44 -22.40
N TYR A 447 1.09 -3.34 -22.85
CA TYR A 447 1.86 -2.19 -23.33
C TYR A 447 2.70 -1.54 -22.22
N GLN A 448 2.17 -1.47 -21.00
CA GLN A 448 2.90 -0.99 -19.83
C GLN A 448 4.02 -1.95 -19.44
N ILE A 449 3.74 -3.24 -19.29
CA ILE A 449 4.78 -4.18 -18.83
C ILE A 449 5.94 -4.30 -19.82
N ALA A 450 5.69 -4.22 -21.13
CA ALA A 450 6.75 -4.20 -22.14
C ALA A 450 7.64 -2.94 -22.01
N MET A 451 7.03 -1.77 -21.79
CA MET A 451 7.78 -0.52 -21.55
C MET A 451 8.55 -0.57 -20.22
N LEU A 452 7.94 -1.06 -19.14
CA LEU A 452 8.61 -1.19 -17.84
C LEU A 452 9.84 -2.10 -17.96
N ALA A 453 9.71 -3.22 -18.69
CA ALA A 453 10.79 -4.17 -18.92
C ALA A 453 11.91 -3.62 -19.81
N GLU A 454 11.57 -2.78 -20.80
CA GLU A 454 12.56 -2.07 -21.63
C GLU A 454 13.41 -1.10 -20.80
N ASN A 455 12.82 -0.47 -19.78
CA ASN A 455 13.45 0.54 -18.94
C ASN A 455 13.94 0.03 -17.58
N ALA A 456 14.05 -1.30 -17.40
CA ALA A 456 14.31 -1.92 -16.12
C ALA A 456 15.69 -1.57 -15.52
N ASP A 457 15.72 -1.28 -14.22
CA ASP A 457 16.91 -1.26 -13.35
C ASP A 457 16.64 -2.17 -12.14
N MET A 458 16.69 -3.48 -12.41
CA MET A 458 16.34 -4.53 -11.43
C MET A 458 17.39 -4.76 -10.34
N GLY A 459 18.60 -4.23 -10.49
CA GLY A 459 19.72 -4.62 -9.62
C GLY A 459 20.13 -6.08 -9.80
N ASP A 460 20.60 -6.71 -8.72
CA ASP A 460 21.00 -8.12 -8.74
C ASP A 460 19.77 -9.03 -8.64
N ALA A 461 19.33 -9.56 -9.79
CA ALA A 461 18.24 -10.53 -9.87
C ALA A 461 18.72 -11.98 -9.83
N SER A 462 20.00 -12.24 -9.54
CA SER A 462 20.58 -13.59 -9.67
C SER A 462 19.92 -14.64 -8.78
N ALA A 463 19.43 -14.23 -7.60
CA ALA A 463 18.65 -15.08 -6.71
C ALA A 463 17.41 -15.68 -7.40
N PHE A 464 16.79 -14.95 -8.34
CA PHE A 464 15.55 -15.33 -9.02
C PHE A 464 15.76 -16.09 -10.34
N ASN A 465 17.00 -16.29 -10.77
CA ASN A 465 17.30 -16.97 -12.04
C ASN A 465 17.01 -18.49 -12.02
N VAL A 466 16.84 -19.08 -10.84
CA VAL A 466 16.50 -20.50 -10.70
C VAL A 466 15.16 -20.59 -10.00
N ALA A 467 14.20 -21.28 -10.62
CA ALA A 467 12.95 -21.61 -9.94
C ALA A 467 13.27 -22.53 -8.75
N GLY A 468 13.06 -22.07 -7.52
CA GLY A 468 13.12 -22.95 -6.35
C GLY A 468 11.93 -23.91 -6.32
N SER A 469 11.96 -24.87 -5.40
CA SER A 469 10.81 -25.76 -5.17
C SER A 469 9.59 -24.93 -4.80
N CYS A 470 8.48 -25.10 -5.52
CA CYS A 470 7.26 -24.30 -5.41
C CYS A 470 7.45 -22.80 -5.73
N GLY A 471 8.41 -22.43 -6.60
CA GLY A 471 8.63 -21.03 -7.00
C GLY A 471 9.28 -20.16 -5.92
N SER A 472 9.78 -20.76 -4.85
CA SER A 472 10.45 -20.03 -3.77
C SER A 472 11.83 -19.50 -4.20
N VAL A 473 12.15 -18.27 -3.80
CA VAL A 473 13.51 -17.74 -3.82
C VAL A 473 13.83 -17.20 -2.43
N THR A 474 14.98 -17.57 -1.89
CA THR A 474 15.56 -16.87 -0.71
C THR A 474 16.11 -15.54 -1.21
N GLY A 475 15.42 -14.45 -0.89
CA GLY A 475 15.77 -13.08 -1.26
C GLY A 475 16.85 -12.44 -0.39
#